data_AF-A2SR88-F1
#
_entry.id   AF-A2SR88-F1
#
_cell.length_a   1.000
_cell.length_b   1.000
_cell.length_c   1.000
_cell.angle_alpha   90.00
_cell.angle_beta   90.00
_cell.angle_gamma   90.00
#
_symmetry.space_group_name_H-M   'P 1'
#
loop_
_entity.id
_entity.type
_entity.pdbx_description
1 polymer ?
#
loop_
_entity_poly.entity_id
_entity_poly.type
_entity_poly.pdbx_seq_one_letter_code
_entity_poly.pdbx_strand_id
1 'polypeptide(L)'
;MQTLSKAFIPGVFLKTETPKAGYGGIPGTYEIETPEGVCLAKKTTWKYSDYCIPEEKVRDRCMRELTLIPGIGPRRAFELRRKGHLYLTDLGDTCWGDSASEIADVIENDAPKDICRLFQDARRGNDPLLLGFSHAFPKEDLLYFDIETLGMFQSPIILFGCGFWKENELTVIQYLLRDIKDEPAALYLTNQLFCEHTHVVTYNGKGFDVPYLNNRLSYYGERTVTPNLHFDLLYPTRRLYGGIFQTAVWAQSKNISSRDREPMTCRVIWFRSITRIIFVPETFQNSSRSLNITNLM
;
A
#
# COMPACT_ATOMS: atom_id res chain seq x y z
N MET A 1 31.58 20.17 -4.80
CA MET A 1 31.45 21.00 -3.58
C MET A 1 30.29 21.97 -3.82
N GLN A 2 29.26 21.92 -2.96
CA GLN A 2 28.17 22.89 -2.74
C GLN A 2 27.42 23.39 -4.00
N THR A 3 26.13 23.15 -4.16
CA THR A 3 25.02 23.96 -3.60
C THR A 3 23.75 23.25 -4.11
N LEU A 4 22.83 22.73 -3.29
CA LEU A 4 21.60 23.42 -2.92
C LEU A 4 20.91 22.64 -1.78
N SER A 5 21.30 22.98 -0.56
CA SER A 5 20.38 23.00 0.57
C SER A 5 19.28 24.04 0.26
N LYS A 6 18.01 23.62 0.22
CA LYS A 6 16.81 24.36 0.68
C LYS A 6 15.52 23.82 0.02
N ALA A 7 14.76 23.07 0.82
CA ALA A 7 13.31 23.17 0.96
C ALA A 7 12.97 22.44 2.28
N PHE A 8 13.37 23.03 3.41
CA PHE A 8 12.46 23.73 4.33
C PHE A 8 11.35 22.83 4.87
N ILE A 9 11.66 22.24 6.02
CA ILE A 9 10.74 21.81 7.07
C ILE A 9 9.78 22.97 7.36
N PRO A 10 8.46 22.85 7.15
CA PRO A 10 7.51 23.71 7.82
C PRO A 10 7.40 23.23 9.27
N GLY A 11 8.23 23.81 10.14
CA GLY A 11 7.84 24.16 11.50
C GLY A 11 7.23 23.11 12.44
N VAL A 12 7.54 21.81 12.35
CA VAL A 12 7.45 20.95 13.54
C VAL A 12 8.86 20.83 14.09
N PHE A 13 9.19 21.70 15.05
CA PHE A 13 10.36 21.49 15.90
C PHE A 13 10.14 20.17 16.65
N LEU A 14 10.64 19.07 16.10
CA LEU A 14 10.95 17.87 16.89
C LEU A 14 12.13 18.26 17.78
N LYS A 15 11.84 18.97 18.87
CA LYS A 15 12.75 19.00 20.01
C LYS A 15 13.02 17.55 20.35
N THR A 16 14.25 17.10 20.09
CA THR A 16 14.83 15.92 20.69
C THR A 16 15.04 16.21 22.19
N GLU A 17 13.94 16.40 22.90
CA GLU A 17 13.92 16.34 24.36
C GLU A 17 13.37 14.95 24.70
N THR A 18 14.09 14.26 25.57
CA THR A 18 13.70 12.99 26.17
C THR A 18 12.21 13.01 26.51
N PRO A 19 11.38 12.03 26.10
CA PRO A 19 9.93 12.13 26.24
C PRO A 19 9.56 12.31 27.71
N LYS A 20 9.04 13.48 28.08
CA LYS A 20 8.25 13.59 29.30
C LYS A 20 7.03 12.71 29.08
N ALA A 21 6.83 11.72 29.95
CA ALA A 21 5.64 10.89 29.94
C ALA A 21 4.40 11.80 29.99
N GLY A 22 3.74 11.98 28.85
CA GLY A 22 2.56 12.82 28.73
C GLY A 22 1.42 12.24 29.57
N TYR A 23 0.63 13.13 30.17
CA TYR A 23 -0.58 12.80 30.91
C TYR A 23 -1.59 12.13 29.95
N GLY A 24 -1.49 10.81 29.81
CA GLY A 24 -2.24 10.09 28.79
C GLY A 24 -2.04 8.58 28.77
N GLY A 25 -1.70 7.93 29.89
CA GLY A 25 -1.93 6.51 30.21
C GLY A 25 -1.43 5.37 29.31
N ILE A 26 -1.05 5.61 28.04
CA ILE A 26 -0.67 4.60 27.06
C ILE A 26 0.86 4.62 26.91
N PRO A 27 1.57 3.56 27.35
CA PRO A 27 3.03 3.51 27.27
C PRO A 27 3.57 3.69 25.85
N GLY A 28 4.59 4.55 25.72
CA GLY A 28 5.25 4.83 24.43
C GLY A 28 4.54 5.84 23.54
N THR A 29 3.52 6.54 24.06
CA THR A 29 2.87 7.66 23.35
C THR A 29 3.48 9.01 23.74
N TYR A 30 3.37 9.99 22.84
CA TYR A 30 3.80 11.37 23.04
C TYR A 30 2.79 12.32 22.39
N GLU A 31 2.76 13.57 22.84
CA GLU A 31 1.87 14.61 22.30
C GLU A 31 2.58 15.39 21.20
N ILE A 32 1.82 15.76 20.17
CA ILE A 32 2.25 16.63 19.08
C ILE A 32 1.32 17.84 19.05
N GLU A 33 1.87 19.03 19.24
CA GLU A 33 1.15 20.29 19.08
C GLU A 33 1.06 20.66 17.59
N THR A 34 -0.13 21.06 17.16
CA THR A 34 -0.46 21.50 15.81
C THR A 34 -1.28 22.78 15.88
N PRO A 35 -1.41 23.54 14.77
CA PRO A 35 -2.35 24.66 14.70
C PRO A 35 -3.80 24.26 15.04
N GLU A 36 -4.16 23.00 14.77
CA GLU A 36 -5.49 22.43 14.99
C GLU A 36 -5.67 21.78 16.38
N GLY A 37 -4.70 21.94 17.29
CA GLY A 37 -4.73 21.39 18.65
C GLY A 37 -3.67 20.32 18.90
N VAL A 38 -3.89 19.47 19.91
CA VAL A 38 -2.92 18.47 20.37
C VAL A 38 -3.33 17.06 19.94
N CYS A 39 -2.44 16.35 19.25
CA CYS A 39 -2.64 14.96 18.86
C CYS A 39 -1.77 14.02 19.70
N LEU A 40 -2.33 12.90 20.17
CA LEU A 40 -1.54 11.82 20.77
C LEU A 40 -0.98 10.94 19.66
N ALA A 41 0.32 10.63 19.71
CA ALA A 41 1.00 9.84 18.71
C ALA A 41 1.80 8.70 19.33
N LYS A 42 1.96 7.60 18.59
CA LYS A 42 2.90 6.52 18.89
C LYS A 42 3.78 6.27 17.67
N LYS A 43 5.09 6.29 17.85
CA LYS A 43 6.06 6.02 16.78
C LYS A 43 6.78 4.71 17.04
N THR A 44 6.91 3.90 15.99
CA THR A 44 7.76 2.71 15.96
C THR A 44 8.61 2.72 14.71
N THR A 45 9.82 2.16 14.79
CA THR A 45 10.77 2.10 13.68
C THR A 45 11.26 0.67 13.51
N TRP A 46 11.33 0.22 12.27
CA TRP A 46 11.75 -1.14 11.93
C TRP A 46 12.90 -1.10 10.93
N LYS A 47 13.97 -1.83 11.24
CA LYS A 47 15.09 -2.06 10.33
C LYS A 47 14.77 -3.29 9.49
N TYR A 48 14.52 -3.10 8.20
CA TYR A 48 14.20 -4.16 7.24
C TYR A 48 14.25 -3.58 5.82
N SER A 49 14.23 -4.33 4.73
CA SER A 49 15.24 -5.26 4.25
C SER A 49 15.64 -4.84 2.83
N ASP A 50 16.71 -5.45 2.31
CA ASP A 50 17.20 -5.31 0.94
C ASP A 50 16.33 -6.05 -0.10
N TYR A 51 15.13 -6.52 0.28
CA TYR A 51 14.23 -7.17 -0.66
C TYR A 51 13.58 -6.15 -1.58
N CYS A 52 13.94 -6.23 -2.86
CA CYS A 52 13.34 -5.47 -3.94
C CYS A 52 13.08 -6.41 -5.12
N ILE A 53 11.95 -6.23 -5.80
CA ILE A 53 11.72 -6.85 -7.10
C ILE A 53 12.31 -5.89 -8.13
N PRO A 54 13.36 -6.28 -8.89
CA PRO A 54 13.92 -5.42 -9.91
C PRO A 54 12.86 -5.00 -10.91
N GLU A 55 12.85 -3.72 -11.27
CA GLU A 55 11.90 -3.15 -12.21
C GLU A 55 11.87 -3.90 -13.55
N GLU A 56 13.03 -4.34 -14.03
CA GLU A 56 13.18 -5.19 -15.22
C GLU A 56 12.27 -6.43 -15.17
N LYS A 57 12.16 -7.09 -14.01
CA LYS A 57 11.28 -8.27 -13.85
C LYS A 57 9.81 -7.88 -13.91
N VAL A 58 9.44 -6.70 -13.41
CA VAL A 58 8.07 -6.20 -13.47
C VAL A 58 7.71 -5.85 -14.91
N ARG A 59 8.63 -5.20 -15.64
CA ARG A 59 8.48 -4.86 -17.07
C ARG A 59 8.37 -6.11 -17.94
N ASP A 60 9.26 -7.10 -17.76
CA ASP A 60 9.17 -8.40 -18.47
C ASP A 60 7.80 -9.04 -18.28
N ARG A 61 7.27 -9.01 -17.05
CA ARG A 61 5.96 -9.58 -16.78
C ARG A 61 4.82 -8.80 -17.45
N CYS A 62 4.88 -7.47 -17.46
CA CYS A 62 3.92 -6.65 -18.20
C CYS A 62 3.98 -6.93 -19.71
N MET A 63 5.19 -7.11 -20.26
CA MET A 63 5.40 -7.45 -21.67
C MET A 63 4.76 -8.79 -22.07
N ARG A 64 4.51 -9.68 -21.11
CA ARG A 64 3.81 -10.96 -21.33
C ARG A 64 2.30 -10.85 -21.19
N GLU A 65 1.74 -9.72 -20.75
CA GLU A 65 0.30 -9.59 -20.49
C GLU A 65 -0.47 -9.15 -21.75
N LEU A 66 -0.68 -10.10 -22.66
CA LEU A 66 -1.36 -9.86 -23.93
C LEU A 66 -2.77 -9.27 -23.78
N THR A 67 -3.41 -9.47 -22.63
CA THR A 67 -4.76 -8.95 -22.38
C THR A 67 -4.80 -7.45 -22.05
N LEU A 68 -3.65 -6.77 -22.06
CA LEU A 68 -3.58 -5.30 -22.11
C LEU A 68 -4.04 -4.74 -23.47
N ILE A 69 -3.91 -5.52 -24.55
CA ILE A 69 -4.31 -5.09 -25.88
C ILE A 69 -5.85 -5.08 -26.00
N PRO A 70 -6.46 -3.97 -26.43
CA PRO A 70 -7.88 -3.90 -26.71
C PRO A 70 -8.33 -5.01 -27.67
N GLY A 71 -9.36 -5.76 -27.28
CA GLY A 71 -9.87 -6.88 -28.06
C GLY A 71 -9.17 -8.23 -27.79
N ILE A 72 -8.12 -8.29 -26.97
CA ILE A 72 -7.55 -9.56 -26.49
C ILE A 72 -8.08 -9.87 -25.09
N GLY A 73 -9.13 -10.70 -25.02
CA GLY A 73 -9.61 -11.27 -23.77
C GLY A 73 -8.82 -12.52 -23.33
N PRO A 74 -9.06 -13.07 -22.13
CA PRO A 74 -8.33 -14.22 -21.58
C PRO A 74 -8.29 -15.45 -22.50
N ARG A 75 -9.42 -15.77 -23.15
CA ARG A 75 -9.50 -16.89 -24.11
C ARG A 75 -8.57 -16.68 -25.31
N ARG A 76 -8.57 -15.47 -25.87
CA ARG A 76 -7.75 -15.14 -27.04
C ARG A 76 -6.27 -15.09 -26.68
N ALA A 77 -5.92 -14.51 -25.53
CA ALA A 77 -4.56 -14.57 -25.01
C ALA A 77 -4.08 -16.02 -24.83
N PHE A 78 -4.94 -16.92 -24.33
CA PHE A 78 -4.61 -18.34 -24.23
C PHE A 78 -4.35 -18.99 -25.60
N GLU A 79 -5.20 -18.72 -26.59
CA GLU A 79 -5.03 -19.23 -27.96
C GLU A 79 -3.74 -18.70 -28.61
N LEU A 80 -3.40 -17.42 -28.40
CA LEU A 80 -2.16 -16.80 -28.88
C LEU A 80 -0.91 -17.42 -28.22
N ARG A 81 -0.95 -17.62 -26.90
CA ARG A 81 0.14 -18.31 -26.17
C ARG A 81 0.37 -19.73 -26.68
N ARG A 82 -0.70 -20.47 -27.03
CA ARG A 82 -0.58 -21.81 -27.63
C ARG A 82 0.07 -21.80 -29.01
N LYS A 83 -0.01 -20.70 -29.73
CA LYS A 83 0.64 -20.49 -31.03
C LYS A 83 2.08 -19.96 -30.92
N GLY A 84 2.57 -19.73 -29.70
CA GLY A 84 3.93 -19.26 -29.44
C GLY A 84 4.07 -17.76 -29.20
N HIS A 85 2.98 -16.98 -29.27
CA HIS A 85 3.02 -15.56 -28.92
C HIS A 85 2.98 -15.40 -27.39
N LEU A 86 4.13 -15.15 -26.79
CA LEU A 86 4.30 -15.03 -25.34
C LEU A 86 4.40 -13.57 -24.89
N TYR A 87 4.92 -12.70 -25.75
CA TYR A 87 5.14 -11.27 -25.53
C TYR A 87 4.28 -10.42 -26.47
N LEU A 88 4.06 -9.16 -26.09
CA LEU A 88 3.40 -8.17 -26.95
C LEU A 88 4.14 -7.99 -28.28
N THR A 89 5.48 -7.99 -28.25
CA THR A 89 6.35 -7.89 -29.42
C THR A 89 6.17 -9.04 -30.41
N ASP A 90 5.65 -10.20 -29.98
CA ASP A 90 5.41 -11.35 -30.85
C ASP A 90 4.18 -11.16 -31.75
N LEU A 91 3.40 -10.10 -31.54
CA LEU A 91 2.15 -9.85 -32.25
C LEU A 91 2.30 -8.92 -33.46
N GLY A 92 3.52 -8.54 -33.84
CA GLY A 92 3.80 -7.59 -34.92
C GLY A 92 3.12 -7.94 -36.25
N ASP A 93 3.12 -9.22 -36.65
CA ASP A 93 2.52 -9.69 -37.91
C ASP A 93 1.01 -9.98 -37.80
N THR A 94 0.37 -9.64 -36.68
CA THR A 94 -1.06 -9.90 -36.44
C THR A 94 -1.89 -8.65 -36.63
N CYS A 95 -3.23 -8.79 -36.63
CA CYS A 95 -4.13 -7.64 -36.65
C CYS A 95 -4.06 -6.76 -35.38
N TRP A 96 -3.29 -7.16 -34.36
CA TRP A 96 -3.01 -6.37 -33.15
C TRP A 96 -1.63 -5.72 -33.15
N GLY A 97 -0.84 -5.85 -34.23
CA GLY A 97 0.56 -5.41 -34.27
C GLY A 97 0.77 -3.96 -33.84
N ASP A 98 -0.01 -3.03 -34.39
CA ASP A 98 0.10 -1.60 -34.05
C ASP A 98 -0.16 -1.33 -32.56
N SER A 99 -1.27 -1.84 -32.03
CA SER A 99 -1.61 -1.69 -30.60
C SER A 99 -0.63 -2.42 -29.69
N ALA A 100 -0.11 -3.57 -30.11
CA ALA A 100 0.88 -4.31 -29.35
C ALA A 100 2.20 -3.55 -29.27
N SER A 101 2.62 -2.93 -30.38
CA SER A 101 3.83 -2.11 -30.44
C SER A 101 3.71 -0.85 -29.58
N GLU A 102 2.58 -0.15 -29.62
CA GLU A 102 2.33 1.03 -28.79
C GLU A 102 2.38 0.70 -27.29
N ILE A 103 1.72 -0.38 -26.87
CA ILE A 103 1.73 -0.83 -25.48
C ILE A 103 3.13 -1.32 -25.06
N ALA A 104 3.83 -2.04 -25.94
CA ALA A 104 5.18 -2.53 -25.67
C ALA A 104 6.16 -1.36 -25.47
N ASP A 105 6.08 -0.33 -26.30
CA ASP A 105 6.93 0.87 -26.20
C ASP A 105 6.77 1.56 -24.84
N VAL A 106 5.53 1.76 -24.38
CA VAL A 106 5.25 2.30 -23.03
C VAL A 106 5.84 1.41 -21.93
N ILE A 107 5.70 0.09 -22.03
CA ILE A 107 6.22 -0.85 -21.01
C ILE A 107 7.74 -0.88 -21.00
N GLU A 108 8.41 -0.67 -22.13
CA GLU A 108 9.86 -0.73 -22.24
C GLU A 108 10.51 0.61 -21.88
N ASN A 109 9.97 1.72 -22.37
CA ASN A 109 10.66 3.01 -22.40
C ASN A 109 10.08 4.06 -21.43
N ASP A 110 8.81 3.97 -21.05
CA ASP A 110 8.17 5.00 -20.22
C ASP A 110 8.32 4.76 -18.72
N ALA A 111 8.00 5.78 -17.91
CA ALA A 111 8.08 5.70 -16.45
C ALA A 111 6.99 4.76 -15.87
N PRO A 112 7.23 4.14 -14.69
CA PRO A 112 6.26 3.25 -14.04
C PRO A 112 4.84 3.82 -13.87
N LYS A 113 4.72 5.15 -13.71
CA LYS A 113 3.42 5.84 -13.63
C LYS A 113 2.60 5.71 -14.92
N ASP A 114 3.26 5.69 -16.07
CA ASP A 114 2.61 5.64 -17.39
C ASP A 114 2.18 4.20 -17.69
N ILE A 115 2.98 3.22 -17.26
CA ILE A 115 2.56 1.81 -17.24
C ILE A 115 1.35 1.61 -16.31
N CYS A 116 1.33 2.24 -15.12
CA CYS A 116 0.16 2.16 -14.24
C CYS A 116 -1.09 2.73 -14.91
N ARG A 117 -0.98 3.85 -15.65
CA ARG A 117 -2.10 4.44 -16.42
C ARG A 117 -2.59 3.49 -17.51
N LEU A 118 -1.69 2.84 -18.22
CA LEU A 118 -2.01 1.83 -19.23
C LEU A 118 -2.90 0.70 -18.67
N PHE A 119 -2.57 0.20 -17.47
CA PHE A 119 -3.41 -0.78 -16.79
C PHE A 119 -4.74 -0.18 -16.31
N GLN A 120 -4.77 1.07 -15.87
CA GLN A 120 -6.00 1.75 -15.47
C GLN A 120 -6.97 1.88 -16.67
N ASP A 121 -6.46 2.29 -17.83
CA ASP A 121 -7.23 2.44 -19.07
C ASP A 121 -7.76 1.09 -19.57
N ALA A 122 -6.98 0.02 -19.39
CA ALA A 122 -7.42 -1.35 -19.61
C ALA A 122 -8.46 -1.86 -18.58
N ARG A 123 -8.93 -1.00 -17.66
CA ARG A 123 -9.80 -1.32 -16.52
C ARG A 123 -9.21 -2.36 -15.56
N ARG A 124 -7.88 -2.42 -15.51
CA ARG A 124 -7.06 -3.28 -14.65
C ARG A 124 -6.28 -2.47 -13.63
N GLY A 125 -6.78 -1.31 -13.21
CA GLY A 125 -6.15 -0.45 -12.21
C GLY A 125 -6.00 -1.05 -10.80
N ASN A 126 -6.37 -2.32 -10.62
CA ASN A 126 -6.22 -3.11 -9.39
C ASN A 126 -5.44 -4.42 -9.66
N ASP A 127 -4.72 -4.49 -10.78
CA ASP A 127 -3.96 -5.68 -11.15
C ASP A 127 -2.80 -5.92 -10.18
N PRO A 128 -2.56 -7.18 -9.76
CA PRO A 128 -1.39 -7.52 -8.95
C PRO A 128 -0.06 -7.09 -9.54
N LEU A 129 0.06 -7.01 -10.88
CA LEU A 129 1.27 -6.53 -11.54
C LEU A 129 1.61 -5.10 -11.16
N LEU A 130 0.60 -4.27 -10.88
CA LEU A 130 0.81 -2.90 -10.41
C LEU A 130 1.47 -2.86 -9.04
N LEU A 131 1.27 -3.88 -8.19
CA LEU A 131 2.00 -3.98 -6.94
C LEU A 131 3.49 -4.22 -7.15
N GLY A 132 3.89 -4.88 -8.24
CA GLY A 132 5.29 -5.02 -8.62
C GLY A 132 5.97 -3.65 -8.77
N PHE A 133 5.27 -2.69 -9.38
CA PHE A 133 5.79 -1.33 -9.54
C PHE A 133 5.95 -0.56 -8.23
N SER A 134 5.27 -0.94 -7.13
CA SER A 134 5.57 -0.33 -5.82
C SER A 134 7.03 -0.47 -5.41
N HIS A 135 7.76 -1.48 -5.90
CA HIS A 135 9.19 -1.64 -5.66
C HIS A 135 10.08 -0.86 -6.65
N ALA A 136 9.50 -0.36 -7.75
CA ALA A 136 10.19 0.44 -8.76
C ALA A 136 10.22 1.94 -8.40
N PHE A 137 9.40 2.37 -7.43
CA PHE A 137 9.44 3.75 -6.91
C PHE A 137 10.44 3.86 -5.76
N PRO A 138 11.04 5.05 -5.54
CA PRO A 138 11.73 5.36 -4.29
C PRO A 138 10.83 5.03 -3.10
N LYS A 139 11.37 4.34 -2.10
CA LYS A 139 10.58 3.89 -0.95
C LYS A 139 10.02 5.06 -0.15
N GLU A 140 10.75 6.18 -0.17
CA GLU A 140 10.41 7.45 0.47
C GLU A 140 9.22 8.14 -0.19
N ASP A 141 8.82 7.76 -1.40
CA ASP A 141 7.64 8.29 -2.08
C ASP A 141 6.34 7.57 -1.65
N LEU A 142 6.45 6.45 -0.93
CA LEU A 142 5.32 5.60 -0.54
C LEU A 142 4.83 5.89 0.88
N LEU A 143 3.55 6.24 0.99
CA LEU A 143 2.82 6.29 2.24
C LEU A 143 1.94 5.04 2.39
N TYR A 144 2.20 4.24 3.41
CA TYR A 144 1.30 3.19 3.85
C TYR A 144 0.22 3.83 4.74
N PHE A 145 -1.06 3.60 4.43
CA PHE A 145 -2.16 4.23 5.14
C PHE A 145 -3.29 3.26 5.49
N ASP A 146 -3.89 3.46 6.67
CA ASP A 146 -4.99 2.67 7.24
C ASP A 146 -5.70 3.48 8.33
N ILE A 147 -7.01 3.32 8.48
CA ILE A 147 -7.79 4.00 9.53
C ILE A 147 -8.64 3.04 10.35
N GLU A 148 -8.88 3.40 11.61
CA GLU A 148 -9.91 2.76 12.44
C GLU A 148 -11.00 3.77 12.78
N THR A 149 -12.26 3.32 12.71
CA THR A 149 -13.44 4.13 12.99
C THR A 149 -14.34 3.41 13.98
N LEU A 150 -15.28 4.13 14.60
CA LEU A 150 -16.26 3.52 15.52
C LEU A 150 -17.39 2.74 14.80
N GLY A 151 -17.29 2.52 13.49
CA GLY A 151 -18.21 1.68 12.73
C GLY A 151 -19.58 2.30 12.42
N MET A 152 -19.80 3.58 12.72
CA MET A 152 -20.98 4.33 12.28
C MET A 152 -20.60 5.30 11.15
N PHE A 153 -21.56 5.58 10.26
CA PHE A 153 -21.36 6.53 9.16
C PHE A 153 -20.96 7.92 9.71
N GLN A 154 -19.95 8.53 9.10
CA GLN A 154 -19.41 9.85 9.46
C GLN A 154 -18.90 10.00 10.91
N SER A 155 -18.57 8.89 11.57
CA SER A 155 -17.88 8.97 12.86
C SER A 155 -16.48 9.57 12.71
N PRO A 156 -15.94 10.18 13.77
CA PRO A 156 -14.53 10.52 13.83
C PRO A 156 -13.65 9.29 13.57
N ILE A 157 -12.54 9.50 12.86
CA ILE A 157 -11.49 8.49 12.75
C ILE A 157 -10.76 8.45 14.10
N ILE A 158 -10.81 7.32 14.80
CA ILE A 158 -10.23 7.20 16.15
C ILE A 158 -8.74 6.89 16.12
N LEU A 159 -8.26 6.34 15.00
CA LEU A 159 -6.86 6.06 14.78
C LEU A 159 -6.49 6.20 13.31
N PHE A 160 -5.37 6.87 13.07
CA PHE A 160 -4.73 6.96 11.75
C PHE A 160 -3.40 6.23 11.80
N GLY A 161 -3.25 5.17 11.00
CA GLY A 161 -2.00 4.44 10.83
C GLY A 161 -1.26 4.94 9.60
N CYS A 162 -0.08 5.52 9.79
CA CYS A 162 0.77 6.02 8.71
C CYS A 162 2.13 5.33 8.77
N GLY A 163 2.54 4.67 7.69
CA GLY A 163 3.86 4.08 7.53
C GLY A 163 4.61 4.74 6.38
N PHE A 164 5.90 5.03 6.55
CA PHE A 164 6.72 5.58 5.48
C PHE A 164 8.19 5.24 5.71
N TRP A 165 8.95 5.21 4.64
CA TRP A 165 10.38 4.95 4.70
C TRP A 165 11.15 6.24 4.95
N LYS A 166 12.12 6.16 5.86
CA LYS A 166 13.14 7.18 6.03
C LYS A 166 14.48 6.48 5.99
N GLU A 167 15.24 6.73 4.92
CA GLU A 167 16.47 5.99 4.64
C GLU A 167 16.17 4.48 4.61
N ASN A 168 16.86 3.68 5.43
CA ASN A 168 16.67 2.23 5.49
C ASN A 168 15.75 1.78 6.65
N GLU A 169 14.95 2.69 7.21
CA GLU A 169 14.04 2.40 8.31
C GLU A 169 12.58 2.68 7.93
N LEU A 170 11.72 1.68 8.12
CA LEU A 170 10.28 1.88 8.05
C LEU A 170 9.82 2.54 9.35
N THR A 171 9.38 3.78 9.26
CA THR A 171 8.75 4.51 10.36
C THR A 171 7.24 4.31 10.30
N VAL A 172 6.64 3.87 11.40
CA VAL A 172 5.18 3.77 11.56
C VAL A 172 4.75 4.72 12.68
N ILE A 173 3.87 5.64 12.35
CA ILE A 173 3.24 6.58 13.28
C ILE A 173 1.75 6.25 13.34
N GLN A 174 1.24 6.14 14.56
CA GLN A 174 -0.18 6.02 14.85
C GLN A 174 -0.63 7.31 15.52
N TYR A 175 -1.58 8.02 14.93
CA TYR A 175 -2.26 9.15 15.59
C TYR A 175 -3.53 8.61 16.25
N LEU A 176 -3.70 8.87 17.54
CA LEU A 176 -4.81 8.38 18.36
C LEU A 176 -5.61 9.56 18.90
N LEU A 177 -6.93 9.46 18.80
CA LEU A 177 -7.84 10.42 19.43
C LEU A 177 -8.03 10.06 20.89
N ARG A 178 -7.86 11.04 21.79
CA ARG A 178 -8.31 10.91 23.19
C ARG A 178 -9.74 11.39 23.35
N ASP A 179 -10.11 12.38 22.54
CA ASP A 179 -11.43 12.98 22.45
C ASP A 179 -11.70 13.31 20.97
N ILE A 180 -12.98 13.46 20.59
CA ILE A 180 -13.41 13.82 19.24
C ILE A 180 -12.81 15.15 18.79
N LYS A 181 -12.64 16.10 19.74
CA LYS A 181 -12.03 17.41 19.45
C LYS A 181 -10.56 17.33 19.00
N ASP A 182 -9.89 16.20 19.23
CA ASP A 182 -8.48 15.99 18.83
C ASP A 182 -8.36 15.56 17.35
N GLU A 183 -9.48 15.22 16.69
CA GLU A 183 -9.48 14.75 15.29
C GLU A 183 -8.87 15.75 14.29
N PRO A 184 -9.15 17.07 14.36
CA PRO A 184 -8.53 18.05 13.46
C PRO A 184 -7.00 18.02 13.49
N ALA A 185 -6.40 17.87 14.68
CA ALA A 185 -4.95 17.74 14.84
C ALA A 185 -4.39 16.47 14.17
N ALA A 186 -5.09 15.35 14.30
CA ALA A 186 -4.71 14.09 13.64
C ALA A 186 -4.86 14.17 12.11
N LEU A 187 -5.96 14.76 11.63
CA LEU A 187 -6.20 15.00 10.20
C LEU A 187 -5.14 15.91 9.60
N TYR A 188 -4.77 16.99 10.30
CA TYR A 188 -3.71 17.90 9.88
C TYR A 188 -2.38 17.14 9.67
N LEU A 189 -1.96 16.35 10.67
CA LEU A 189 -0.72 15.57 10.60
C LEU A 189 -0.74 14.52 9.49
N THR A 190 -1.85 13.80 9.34
CA THR A 190 -2.03 12.85 8.23
C THR A 190 -1.98 13.56 6.87
N ASN A 191 -2.64 14.71 6.73
CA ASN A 191 -2.63 15.48 5.48
C ASN A 191 -1.22 15.96 5.11
N GLN A 192 -0.38 16.34 6.09
CA GLN A 192 1.03 16.66 5.82
C GLN A 192 1.78 15.45 5.25
N LEU A 193 1.58 14.25 5.80
CA LEU A 193 2.21 13.03 5.27
C LEU A 193 1.74 12.73 3.84
N PHE A 194 0.46 12.95 3.52
CA PHE A 194 -0.04 12.83 2.13
C PHE A 194 0.53 13.90 1.19
N CYS A 195 0.94 15.07 1.70
CA CYS A 195 1.64 16.08 0.90
C CYS A 195 3.12 15.71 0.65
N GLU A 196 3.74 15.00 1.61
CA GLU A 196 5.15 14.59 1.54
C GLU A 196 5.39 13.37 0.65
N HIS A 197 4.37 12.52 0.46
CA HIS A 197 4.48 11.25 -0.25
C HIS A 197 3.57 11.25 -1.48
N THR A 198 4.12 10.85 -2.63
CA THR A 198 3.40 10.95 -3.91
C THR A 198 2.45 9.78 -4.17
N HIS A 199 2.68 8.64 -3.51
CA HIS A 199 1.98 7.38 -3.73
C HIS A 199 1.46 6.81 -2.42
N VAL A 200 0.31 6.11 -2.47
CA VAL A 200 -0.27 5.48 -1.28
C VAL A 200 -0.40 3.97 -1.46
N VAL A 201 -0.12 3.24 -0.37
CA VAL A 201 -0.33 1.80 -0.24
C VAL A 201 -1.34 1.55 0.87
N THR A 202 -2.40 0.79 0.59
CA THR A 202 -3.48 0.50 1.55
C THR A 202 -3.99 -0.93 1.41
N TYR A 203 -4.82 -1.39 2.34
CA TYR A 203 -5.59 -2.62 2.18
C TYR A 203 -7.09 -2.28 2.16
N ASN A 204 -7.75 -2.44 1.01
CA ASN A 204 -9.13 -1.99 0.78
C ASN A 204 -9.33 -0.47 0.89
N GLY A 205 -8.25 0.32 0.89
CA GLY A 205 -8.32 1.75 1.15
C GLY A 205 -8.76 2.60 -0.03
N LYS A 206 -8.73 2.04 -1.25
CA LYS A 206 -9.25 2.73 -2.44
C LYS A 206 -10.76 2.90 -2.39
N GLY A 207 -11.46 1.92 -1.80
CA GLY A 207 -12.90 1.97 -1.58
C GLY A 207 -13.31 2.48 -0.20
N PHE A 208 -12.38 2.59 0.76
CA PHE A 208 -12.71 2.89 2.15
C PHE A 208 -11.83 3.99 2.75
N ASP A 209 -10.58 3.72 3.10
CA ASP A 209 -9.73 4.60 3.91
C ASP A 209 -9.56 6.01 3.31
N VAL A 210 -9.14 6.11 2.05
CA VAL A 210 -8.88 7.42 1.39
C VAL A 210 -10.17 8.19 1.15
N PRO A 211 -11.27 7.60 0.63
CA PRO A 211 -12.57 8.26 0.58
C PRO A 211 -13.06 8.74 1.96
N TYR A 212 -12.88 7.94 3.01
CA TYR A 212 -13.30 8.31 4.38
C TYR A 212 -12.47 9.47 4.91
N LEU A 213 -11.15 9.43 4.74
CA LEU A 213 -10.25 10.54 5.07
C LEU A 213 -10.68 11.83 4.36
N ASN A 214 -10.95 11.76 3.05
CA ASN A 214 -11.39 12.92 2.27
C ASN A 214 -12.74 13.48 2.72
N ASN A 215 -13.67 12.62 3.14
CA ASN A 215 -14.93 13.07 3.75
C ASN A 215 -14.68 13.81 5.06
N ARG A 216 -13.76 13.33 5.91
CA ARG A 216 -13.41 14.01 7.18
C ARG A 216 -12.67 15.33 6.94
N LEU A 217 -11.71 15.36 6.02
CA LEU A 217 -11.03 16.61 5.62
C LEU A 217 -12.05 17.64 5.12
N SER A 218 -12.94 17.23 4.21
CA SER A 218 -13.99 18.12 3.69
C SER A 218 -14.94 18.62 4.78
N TYR A 219 -15.27 17.78 5.76
CA TYR A 219 -16.11 18.16 6.91
C TYR A 219 -15.51 19.32 7.72
N TYR A 220 -14.18 19.35 7.87
CA TYR A 220 -13.46 20.45 8.54
C TYR A 220 -13.05 21.58 7.58
N GLY A 221 -13.46 21.55 6.31
CA GLY A 221 -13.12 22.58 5.33
C GLY A 221 -11.70 22.47 4.76
N GLU A 222 -11.02 21.35 5.00
CA GLU A 222 -9.67 21.08 4.51
C GLU A 222 -9.64 20.54 3.08
N ARG A 223 -8.50 20.71 2.42
CA ARG A 223 -8.29 20.14 1.07
C ARG A 223 -8.21 18.63 1.14
N THR A 224 -8.90 17.96 0.22
CA THR A 224 -8.84 16.50 0.05
C THR A 224 -7.49 16.05 -0.51
N VAL A 225 -7.07 14.85 -0.12
CA VAL A 225 -5.89 14.19 -0.66
C VAL A 225 -6.23 13.42 -1.92
N THR A 226 -5.31 13.40 -2.88
CA THR A 226 -5.42 12.56 -4.08
C THR A 226 -4.04 12.02 -4.42
N PRO A 227 -3.74 10.75 -4.08
CA PRO A 227 -2.45 10.15 -4.40
C PRO A 227 -2.28 10.00 -5.91
N ASN A 228 -1.05 10.14 -6.42
CA ASN A 228 -0.79 9.95 -7.85
C ASN A 228 -1.01 8.49 -8.27
N LEU A 229 -0.63 7.55 -7.39
CA LEU A 229 -0.87 6.12 -7.54
C LEU A 229 -1.38 5.57 -6.22
N HIS A 230 -2.35 4.66 -6.32
CA HIS A 230 -2.96 3.99 -5.17
C HIS A 230 -2.84 2.48 -5.33
N PHE A 231 -1.89 1.89 -4.61
CA PHE A 231 -1.69 0.44 -4.54
C PHE A 231 -2.60 -0.15 -3.46
N ASP A 232 -3.71 -0.76 -3.88
CA ASP A 232 -4.63 -1.45 -2.97
C ASP A 232 -4.33 -2.95 -2.94
N LEU A 233 -3.86 -3.42 -1.78
CA LEU A 233 -3.44 -4.80 -1.55
C LEU A 233 -4.60 -5.80 -1.53
N LEU A 234 -5.86 -5.36 -1.40
CA LEU A 234 -7.01 -6.27 -1.32
C LEU A 234 -7.14 -7.16 -2.56
N TYR A 235 -7.00 -6.57 -3.73
CA TYR A 235 -7.19 -7.26 -5.01
C TYR A 235 -6.12 -8.32 -5.30
N PRO A 236 -4.80 -8.02 -5.16
CA PRO A 236 -3.79 -9.06 -5.23
C PRO A 236 -4.00 -10.13 -4.17
N THR A 237 -4.23 -9.78 -2.91
CA THR A 237 -4.47 -10.79 -1.86
C THR A 237 -5.63 -11.73 -2.22
N ARG A 238 -6.77 -11.21 -2.71
CA ARG A 238 -7.90 -12.03 -3.15
C ARG A 238 -7.55 -12.93 -4.34
N ARG A 239 -6.71 -12.48 -5.27
CA ARG A 239 -6.30 -13.30 -6.42
C ARG A 239 -5.37 -14.43 -6.01
N LEU A 240 -4.40 -14.16 -5.12
CA LEU A 240 -3.43 -15.16 -4.67
C LEU A 240 -4.06 -16.20 -3.73
N TYR A 241 -5.02 -15.79 -2.91
CA TYR A 241 -5.57 -16.64 -1.85
C TYR A 241 -7.07 -16.92 -1.92
N GLY A 242 -7.79 -16.38 -2.93
CA GLY A 242 -9.25 -16.50 -3.03
C GLY A 242 -9.78 -17.92 -3.11
N GLY A 243 -8.98 -18.86 -3.64
CA GLY A 243 -9.32 -20.29 -3.64
C GLY A 243 -9.18 -20.97 -2.27
N ILE A 244 -8.36 -20.43 -1.36
CA ILE A 244 -8.14 -20.95 -0.01
C ILE A 244 -9.21 -20.42 0.97
N PHE A 245 -9.76 -19.23 0.68
CA PHE A 245 -10.72 -18.54 1.57
C PHE A 245 -12.21 -18.85 1.30
N GLN A 246 -12.56 -19.74 0.36
CA GLN A 246 -13.96 -20.16 0.18
C GLN A 246 -14.50 -21.06 1.30
N THR A 247 -13.65 -21.64 2.15
CA THR A 247 -14.06 -22.56 3.24
C THR A 247 -13.91 -22.02 4.66
N ALA A 248 -13.62 -20.73 4.87
CA ALA A 248 -13.61 -20.14 6.21
C ALA A 248 -14.38 -18.83 6.27
N VAL A 249 -15.60 -18.97 6.78
CA VAL A 249 -16.60 -17.98 7.19
C VAL A 249 -16.00 -16.66 7.69
N TRP A 250 -16.32 -15.56 7.00
CA TRP A 250 -16.07 -14.15 7.40
C TRP A 250 -17.01 -13.65 8.52
N ALA A 251 -17.60 -14.55 9.31
CA ALA A 251 -18.60 -14.23 10.32
C ALA A 251 -18.43 -15.08 11.58
N GLN A 252 -17.43 -14.77 12.42
CA GLN A 252 -17.48 -14.83 13.89
C GLN A 252 -16.06 -14.80 14.47
N SER A 253 -15.67 -13.66 15.04
CA SER A 253 -14.70 -13.68 16.14
C SER A 253 -15.10 -12.65 17.18
N LYS A 254 -16.34 -12.74 17.68
CA LYS A 254 -16.76 -12.04 18.90
C LYS A 254 -16.69 -12.90 20.16
N ASN A 255 -16.37 -14.19 20.09
CA ASN A 255 -16.22 -15.05 21.26
C ASN A 255 -15.44 -16.33 20.94
N ILE A 256 -14.13 -16.38 21.22
CA ILE A 256 -13.43 -17.66 21.40
C ILE A 256 -12.54 -17.54 22.65
N SER A 257 -12.90 -18.37 23.62
CA SER A 257 -12.26 -18.57 24.93
C SER A 257 -10.86 -19.18 24.80
N SER A 258 -10.02 -18.88 25.77
CA SER A 258 -8.56 -18.98 25.78
C SER A 258 -7.97 -20.39 25.96
N ARG A 259 -8.61 -21.49 25.50
CA ARG A 259 -8.15 -22.84 25.87
C ARG A 259 -7.79 -23.85 24.78
N ASP A 260 -8.09 -23.62 23.51
CA ASP A 260 -7.73 -24.60 22.47
C ASP A 260 -6.70 -24.00 21.50
N ARG A 261 -5.42 -24.12 21.87
CA ARG A 261 -4.27 -23.86 20.99
C ARG A 261 -3.63 -25.19 20.60
N GLU A 262 -3.98 -25.73 19.44
CA GLU A 262 -3.07 -26.55 18.65
C GLU A 262 -2.78 -25.85 17.31
N PRO A 263 -1.50 -25.79 16.86
CA PRO A 263 -1.07 -24.80 15.88
C PRO A 263 -1.18 -25.34 14.45
N MET A 264 -2.26 -24.98 13.74
CA MET A 264 -2.26 -24.96 12.27
C MET A 264 -1.42 -23.76 11.81
N THR A 265 -0.11 -23.95 11.76
CA THR A 265 0.89 -22.98 11.27
C THR A 265 0.85 -22.82 9.75
N CYS A 266 -0.21 -22.19 9.22
CA CYS A 266 -0.14 -21.49 7.95
C CYS A 266 0.34 -20.06 8.21
N ARG A 267 1.65 -19.84 8.06
CA ARG A 267 2.30 -18.52 8.13
C ARG A 267 1.90 -17.66 6.93
N VAL A 268 0.76 -16.98 7.03
CA VAL A 268 0.43 -15.80 6.22
C VAL A 268 0.12 -14.71 7.22
N ILE A 269 1.00 -13.72 7.33
CA ILE A 269 0.77 -12.56 8.18
C ILE A 269 -0.42 -11.80 7.61
N TRP A 270 -1.50 -11.79 8.38
CA TRP A 270 -2.73 -11.09 8.05
C TRP A 270 -2.59 -9.62 8.45
N PHE A 271 -2.51 -8.76 7.43
CA PHE A 271 -2.65 -7.31 7.54
C PHE A 271 -4.10 -6.97 7.85
N ARG A 272 -4.38 -6.61 9.10
CA ARG A 272 -5.70 -6.09 9.48
C ARG A 272 -5.69 -4.60 9.79
N SER A 273 -4.52 -4.01 9.94
CA SER A 273 -4.32 -2.58 10.17
C SER A 273 -2.82 -2.30 10.21
N ILE A 274 -2.37 -1.14 9.74
CA ILE A 274 -0.98 -0.65 9.95
C ILE A 274 -0.64 -0.53 11.45
N THR A 275 -1.65 -0.57 12.33
CA THR A 275 -1.47 -0.65 13.79
C THR A 275 -0.93 -1.98 14.32
N ARG A 276 -0.86 -3.02 13.47
CA ARG A 276 -0.39 -4.37 13.82
C ARG A 276 0.63 -4.92 12.82
N ILE A 277 1.57 -4.09 12.36
CA ILE A 277 2.68 -4.58 11.54
C ILE A 277 3.59 -5.49 12.41
N ILE A 278 3.49 -6.80 12.17
CA ILE A 278 4.50 -7.80 12.49
C ILE A 278 5.16 -8.13 11.14
N PHE A 279 6.47 -7.92 11.02
CA PHE A 279 7.27 -8.51 9.95
C PHE A 279 7.23 -10.04 10.05
N VAL A 280 7.18 -10.74 8.91
CA VAL A 280 7.40 -12.19 8.87
C VAL A 280 8.82 -12.46 9.39
N PRO A 281 9.01 -13.13 10.53
CA PRO A 281 10.35 -13.49 10.97
C PRO A 281 10.92 -14.53 10.00
N GLU A 282 12.19 -14.32 9.65
CA GLU A 282 13.02 -15.15 8.78
C GLU A 282 13.34 -16.51 9.42
N THR A 283 12.32 -17.33 9.63
CA THR A 283 12.48 -18.72 10.11
C THR A 283 11.73 -19.67 9.21
N PHE A 284 12.02 -19.66 7.90
CA PHE A 284 11.61 -20.74 6.98
C PHE A 284 12.53 -20.86 5.75
N GLN A 285 13.82 -20.56 5.88
CA GLN A 285 14.80 -20.89 4.82
C GLN A 285 15.23 -22.37 4.80
N ASN A 286 14.79 -23.21 5.76
CA ASN A 286 15.28 -24.58 5.89
C ASN A 286 14.25 -25.71 5.71
N SER A 287 13.07 -25.46 5.13
CA SER A 287 12.24 -26.57 4.64
C SER A 287 12.03 -26.44 3.14
N SER A 288 12.66 -27.35 2.43
CA SER A 288 12.61 -27.62 1.00
C SER A 288 11.18 -27.86 0.48
N ARG A 289 10.39 -26.79 0.33
CA ARG A 289 9.25 -26.70 -0.60
C ARG A 289 9.15 -25.24 -1.07
N SER A 290 9.77 -25.00 -2.21
CA SER A 290 9.76 -23.74 -2.96
C SER A 290 8.33 -23.32 -3.31
N LEU A 291 7.77 -22.34 -2.58
CA LEU A 291 6.72 -21.50 -3.13
C LEU A 291 7.39 -20.51 -4.10
N ASN A 292 7.33 -20.84 -5.39
CA ASN A 292 7.78 -19.96 -6.47
C ASN A 292 6.85 -18.73 -6.55
N ILE A 293 7.27 -17.63 -5.93
CA ILE A 293 6.65 -16.30 -6.06
C ILE A 293 6.69 -15.80 -7.52
N THR A 294 7.57 -16.37 -8.35
CA THR A 294 7.62 -16.19 -9.81
C THR A 294 6.35 -16.61 -10.55
N ASN A 295 5.47 -17.41 -9.94
CA ASN A 295 4.16 -17.75 -10.51
C ASN A 295 3.02 -16.84 -10.02
N LEU A 296 3.30 -15.90 -9.11
CA LEU A 296 2.32 -15.05 -8.41
C LEU A 296 2.30 -13.58 -8.90
N MET A 297 3.26 -13.17 -9.72
CA MET A 297 3.23 -11.90 -10.49
C MET A 297 3.29 -12.22 -11.96
#